data_AF-A0A5M6A3T5-F1
#
_entry.id   AF-A0A5M6A3T5-F1
#
_cell.length_a   1.000
_cell.length_b   1.000
_cell.length_c   1.000
_cell.angle_alpha   90.00
_cell.angle_beta   90.00
_cell.angle_gamma   90.00
#
_symmetry.space_group_name_H-M   'P 1'
#
loop_
_entity.id
_entity.type
_entity.pdbx_description
1 polymer ?
#
loop_
_entity_poly.entity_id
_entity_poly.type
_entity_poly.pdbx_seq_one_letter_code
_entity_poly.pdbx_strand_id
1 'polypeptide(L)'
;MTHLKNTPIAIVSDRKYCVKEACLFLGIHRCTIYDYIHHTERPLPFIRIHTDKRGILFRGSDLIAYKEAGLPRRGRKFKDSPRK
;
A
#
# COMPACT_ATOMS: atom_id res chain seq x y z
N MET A 1 -20.81 4.86 9.01
CA MET A 1 -20.05 4.81 7.74
C MET A 1 -19.14 6.03 7.66
N THR A 2 -17.95 6.00 8.28
CA THR A 2 -17.00 7.13 8.19
C THR A 2 -16.21 7.02 6.90
N HIS A 3 -16.72 7.66 5.84
CA HIS A 3 -15.99 7.88 4.60
C HIS A 3 -14.94 8.99 4.80
N LEU A 4 -13.90 8.74 5.60
CA LEU A 4 -12.62 9.47 5.43
C LEU A 4 -11.84 8.77 4.31
N LYS A 5 -12.30 8.93 3.07
CA LYS A 5 -11.56 8.47 1.89
C LYS A 5 -10.91 9.70 1.27
N ASN A 6 -9.60 9.63 1.07
CA ASN A 6 -8.80 10.51 0.19
C ASN A 6 -8.19 11.80 0.78
N THR A 7 -7.70 11.81 2.02
CA THR A 7 -6.61 12.74 2.34
C THR A 7 -5.28 12.10 1.90
N PRO A 8 -4.64 12.53 0.79
CA PRO A 8 -3.32 12.03 0.43
C PRO A 8 -2.35 12.46 1.53
N ILE A 9 -1.92 11.50 2.36
CA ILE A 9 -0.89 11.74 3.35
C ILE A 9 0.39 12.13 2.59
N ALA A 10 0.99 13.26 2.95
CA ALA A 10 2.31 13.60 2.46
C ALA A 10 3.33 12.64 3.09
N ILE A 11 3.84 11.71 2.28
CA ILE A 11 4.91 10.79 2.69
C ILE A 11 6.26 11.48 2.47
N VAL A 12 7.13 11.38 3.47
CA VAL A 12 8.50 11.86 3.47
C VAL A 12 9.41 10.65 3.25
N SER A 13 10.34 10.77 2.30
CA SER A 13 11.21 9.66 1.88
C SER A 13 12.01 9.03 3.04
N ASP A 14 12.44 9.84 4.00
CA ASP A 14 13.28 9.40 5.12
C ASP A 14 12.52 8.72 6.27
N ARG A 15 11.19 8.86 6.31
CA ARG A 15 10.37 8.29 7.39
C ARG A 15 9.95 6.84 7.09
N LYS A 16 9.69 6.11 8.17
CA LYS A 16 9.10 4.77 8.14
C LYS A 16 7.61 4.87 8.44
N TYR A 17 6.83 4.09 7.71
CA TYR A 17 5.37 4.10 7.75
C TYR A 17 4.84 2.71 8.04
N CYS A 18 3.75 2.62 8.78
CA CYS A 18 3.06 1.36 9.03
C CYS A 18 2.19 0.97 7.83
N VAL A 19 1.74 -0.30 7.79
CA VAL A 19 0.77 -0.80 6.80
C VAL A 19 -0.42 0.15 6.60
N LYS A 20 -0.97 0.70 7.70
CA LYS A 20 -2.13 1.58 7.66
C LYS A 20 -1.88 2.89 6.90
N GLU A 21 -0.69 3.47 7.08
CA GLU A 21 -0.28 4.71 6.42
C GLU A 21 0.06 4.45 4.95
N ALA A 22 0.74 3.33 4.66
CA ALA A 22 0.99 2.88 3.30
C ALA A 22 -0.33 2.66 2.52
N CYS A 23 -1.35 2.07 3.14
CA CYS A 23 -2.68 1.91 2.55
C CYS A 23 -3.30 3.25 2.15
N LEU A 24 -3.21 4.25 3.02
CA LEU A 24 -3.77 5.58 2.79
C LEU A 24 -3.02 6.32 1.67
N PHE A 25 -1.69 6.23 1.64
CA PHE A 25 -0.86 6.86 0.62
C PHE A 25 -1.06 6.26 -0.79
N LEU A 26 -1.16 4.93 -0.85
CA LEU A 26 -1.37 4.19 -2.10
C LEU A 26 -2.85 4.14 -2.51
N GLY A 27 -3.77 4.46 -1.60
CA GLY A 27 -5.22 4.39 -1.85
C GLY A 27 -5.75 2.97 -2.04
N ILE A 28 -5.14 1.99 -1.38
CA ILE A 28 -5.45 0.55 -1.50
C ILE A 28 -5.83 -0.05 -0.16
N HIS A 29 -6.48 -1.22 -0.20
CA HIS A 29 -6.86 -1.94 1.00
C HIS A 29 -5.66 -2.69 1.62
N ARG A 30 -5.70 -2.93 2.94
CA ARG A 30 -4.65 -3.65 3.67
C ARG A 30 -4.33 -5.03 3.06
N CYS A 31 -5.33 -5.73 2.54
CA CYS A 31 -5.11 -7.04 1.91
C CYS A 31 -4.20 -6.93 0.68
N THR A 32 -4.36 -5.87 -0.12
CA THR A 32 -3.54 -5.62 -1.31
C THR A 32 -2.09 -5.34 -0.94
N ILE A 33 -1.83 -4.69 0.20
CA ILE A 33 -0.44 -4.52 0.68
C ILE A 33 0.22 -5.87 0.95
N TYR A 34 -0.47 -6.80 1.63
CA TYR A 34 0.07 -8.15 1.86
C TYR A 34 0.27 -8.92 0.56
N ASP A 35 -0.65 -8.79 -0.40
CA ASP A 35 -0.48 -9.37 -1.73
C ASP A 35 0.76 -8.81 -2.44
N TYR A 36 0.99 -7.51 -2.34
CA TYR A 36 2.16 -6.85 -2.93
C TYR A 36 3.45 -7.25 -2.23
N ILE A 37 3.45 -7.47 -0.91
CA ILE A 37 4.61 -8.03 -0.19
C ILE A 37 5.00 -9.40 -0.75
N HIS A 38 4.01 -10.25 -1.05
CA HIS A 38 4.22 -11.60 -1.56
C HIS A 38 4.27 -11.68 -3.10
N HIS A 39 4.34 -10.54 -3.80
CA HIS A 39 4.31 -10.54 -5.26
C HIS A 39 5.64 -11.03 -5.82
N THR A 40 5.57 -11.97 -6.76
CA THR A 40 6.74 -12.59 -7.41
C THR A 40 7.54 -11.65 -8.30
N GLU A 41 6.88 -10.80 -9.11
CA GLU A 41 7.56 -9.93 -10.08
C GLU A 41 7.95 -8.57 -9.51
N ARG A 42 7.10 -7.99 -8.66
CA ARG A 42 7.29 -6.66 -8.07
C ARG A 42 6.88 -6.63 -6.60
N PRO A 43 7.67 -7.25 -5.71
CA PRO A 43 7.38 -7.23 -4.28
C PRO A 43 7.48 -5.80 -3.74
N LEU A 44 6.55 -5.41 -2.87
CA LEU A 44 6.63 -4.15 -2.15
C LEU A 44 7.69 -4.27 -1.03
N PRO A 45 8.76 -3.45 -1.06
CA PRO A 45 9.81 -3.52 -0.05
C PRO A 45 9.26 -3.23 1.34
N PHE A 46 9.52 -4.12 2.29
CA PHE A 46 9.09 -3.96 3.67
C PHE A 46 10.22 -4.30 4.63
N ILE A 47 10.23 -3.61 5.77
CA ILE A 47 11.14 -3.84 6.88
C ILE A 47 10.37 -4.62 7.93
N ARG A 48 10.81 -5.85 8.19
CA ARG A 48 10.24 -6.68 9.25
C ARG A 48 10.91 -6.37 10.58
N ILE A 49 10.15 -5.86 11.54
CA ILE A 49 10.63 -5.66 12.91
C ILE A 49 10.11 -6.80 13.78
N HIS A 50 11.01 -7.59 14.33
CA HIS A 50 10.67 -8.76 15.16
C HIS A 50 10.35 -8.40 16.62
N THR A 51 10.63 -7.16 17.03
CA THR A 51 10.52 -6.70 18.43
C THR A 51 9.10 -6.34 18.86
N ASP A 52 8.24 -5.93 17.93
CA ASP A 52 6.89 -5.45 18.23
C ASP A 52 5.83 -6.19 17.41
N LYS A 53 4.64 -6.36 17.99
CA LYS A 53 3.45 -6.95 17.32
C LYS A 53 3.02 -6.19 16.05
N ARG A 54 3.66 -5.05 15.73
CA ARG A 54 3.51 -4.24 14.51
C ARG A 54 4.61 -4.54 13.49
N GLY A 55 4.89 -5.81 13.24
CA GLY A 55 6.13 -6.26 12.63
C GLY A 55 6.41 -5.92 11.16
N ILE A 56 5.68 -4.98 10.52
CA ILE A 56 5.91 -4.58 9.12
C ILE A 56 5.87 -3.06 9.01
N LEU A 57 7.00 -2.50 8.56
CA LEU A 57 7.15 -1.08 8.21
C LEU A 57 7.57 -0.93 6.75
N PHE A 58 7.30 0.23 6.18
CA PHE A 58 7.66 0.61 4.82
C PHE A 58 8.47 1.90 4.86
N ARG A 59 9.48 2.02 4.01
CA ARG A 59 10.18 3.30 3.87
C ARG A 59 9.38 4.22 2.97
N GLY A 60 9.37 5.52 3.27
CA GLY A 60 8.69 6.50 2.45
C GLY A 60 9.22 6.54 1.02
N SER A 61 10.55 6.43 0.84
CA SER A 61 11.18 6.33 -0.47
C SER A 61 10.64 5.18 -1.29
N ASP A 62 10.47 4.00 -0.67
CA ASP A 62 9.98 2.80 -1.35
C ASP A 62 8.52 2.95 -1.74
N LEU A 63 7.69 3.54 -0.86
CA LEU A 63 6.28 3.80 -1.17
C LEU A 63 6.12 4.80 -2.33
N ILE A 64 6.93 5.86 -2.35
CA ILE A 64 6.93 6.84 -3.44
C ILE A 64 7.37 6.18 -4.74
N ALA A 65 8.53 5.52 -4.73
CA ALA A 65 9.06 4.84 -5.91
C ALA A 65 8.09 3.77 -6.44
N TYR A 66 7.43 3.03 -5.56
CA TYR A 66 6.45 2.00 -5.96
C TYR A 66 5.16 2.61 -6.52
N LYS A 67 4.74 3.78 -6.03
CA LYS A 67 3.61 4.53 -6.58
C LYS A 67 3.95 5.12 -7.96
N GLU A 68 5.16 5.66 -8.12
CA GLU A 68 5.66 6.22 -9.39
C GLU A 68 5.93 5.14 -10.44
N ALA A 69 6.46 3.99 -10.04
CA ALA A 69 6.67 2.83 -10.91
C ALA A 69 5.36 2.19 -11.42
N GLY A 70 4.22 2.67 -10.90
CA GLY A 70 2.89 2.15 -11.17
C GLY A 70 2.58 0.95 -10.29
N LEU A 71 1.48 1.04 -9.54
CA LEU A 71 0.98 -0.08 -8.75
C LEU A 71 0.72 -1.29 -9.67
N PRO A 72 1.21 -2.49 -9.32
CA PRO A 72 0.89 -3.69 -10.08
C PRO A 72 -0.63 -3.81 -10.12
N ARG A 73 -1.18 -3.63 -11.32
CA ARG A 73 -2.59 -3.81 -11.60
C ARG A 73 -2.83 -5.31 -11.55
N ARG A 74 -2.93 -5.86 -10.33
CA ARG A 74 -3.51 -7.19 -10.12
C ARG A 74 -4.89 -7.07 -10.73
N GLY A 75 -5.07 -7.66 -11.92
CA GLY A 75 -6.12 -7.30 -12.85
C GLY A 75 -7.40 -7.04 -12.08
N ARG A 76 -7.72 -5.76 -11.84
CA ARG A 76 -9.06 -5.42 -11.40
C ARG A 76 -9.86 -5.87 -12.61
N LYS A 77 -10.47 -7.04 -12.52
CA LYS A 77 -11.78 -7.24 -13.10
C LYS A 77 -12.59 -6.11 -12.46
N PHE A 78 -12.54 -4.91 -13.05
CA PHE A 78 -13.68 -4.03 -12.98
C PHE A 78 -14.78 -4.93 -13.47
N LYS A 79 -15.57 -5.45 -12.55
CA LYS A 79 -16.87 -5.93 -12.92
C LYS A 79 -17.54 -4.65 -13.37
N ASP A 80 -17.51 -4.40 -14.67
CA ASP A 80 -18.53 -3.62 -15.36
C ASP A 80 -19.85 -4.33 -15.05
N SER A 81 -20.33 -4.21 -13.81
CA SER A 81 -21.72 -4.42 -13.52
C SER A 81 -22.35 -3.07 -13.75
N PRO A 82 -23.13 -2.88 -14.82
CA PRO A 82 -24.10 -1.82 -14.80
C PRO A 82 -24.93 -2.06 -13.55
N ARG A 83 -24.98 -1.08 -12.64
CA ARG A 83 -26.03 -1.05 -11.63
C ARG A 83 -27.33 -0.96 -12.41
N LYS A 84 -28.04 -2.09 -12.55
CA LYS A 84 -29.46 -2.07 -12.88
C LYS A 84 -30.22 -1.43 -11.74
#